data_AF-A0A0F9RQ99-F1
#
_entry.id   AF-A0A0F9RQ99-F1
#
_cell.length_a   1.000
_cell.length_b   1.000
_cell.length_c   1.000
_cell.angle_alpha   90.00
_cell.angle_beta   90.00
_cell.angle_gamma   90.00
#
_symmetry.space_group_name_H-M   'P 1'
#
loop_
_entity.id
_entity.type
_entity.pdbx_description
1 polymer ?
#
loop_
_entity_poly.entity_id
_entity_poly.type
_entity_poly.pdbx_seq_one_letter_code
_entity_poly.pdbx_strand_id
1 'polypeptide(L)'
;MKSLNLKSAGLITMLFAAPLSATAATINLNSVTGNTQTLALQAGTYSFKVTSGAWNAWSPAGAANCTIAGCTQGWVTQFNYLIEGGVFSKANEIRTIDSTTGIYATAAEATLAAQSVQTIITLTDTTNVSFTILDAPTSDNIGNLEIDISAVSAVPIPAAAFLFAPALLGFMGLRRKSKQA
;
A
#
# COMPACT_ATOMS: atom_id res chain seq x y z
N MET A 1 -58.26 -41.44 4.12
CA MET A 1 -57.37 -40.28 4.31
C MET A 1 -55.96 -40.70 3.90
N LYS A 2 -55.40 -40.08 2.85
CA LYS A 2 -54.07 -40.41 2.28
C LYS A 2 -53.07 -39.35 2.75
N SER A 3 -52.09 -39.75 3.55
CA SER A 3 -51.03 -38.88 4.06
C SER A 3 -49.91 -38.73 3.00
N LEU A 4 -49.64 -37.50 2.55
CA LEU A 4 -48.48 -37.19 1.71
C LEU A 4 -47.22 -37.06 2.58
N ASN A 5 -46.19 -37.85 2.25
CA ASN A 5 -44.84 -37.72 2.77
C ASN A 5 -44.07 -36.65 1.98
N LEU A 6 -43.70 -35.55 2.65
CA LEU A 6 -42.86 -34.50 2.10
C LEU A 6 -41.39 -34.94 2.19
N LYS A 7 -40.78 -35.30 1.05
CA LYS A 7 -39.35 -35.63 0.98
C LYS A 7 -38.53 -34.36 1.05
N SER A 8 -37.57 -34.35 1.96
CA SER A 8 -36.62 -33.29 2.27
C SER A 8 -35.90 -32.76 1.03
N ALA A 9 -36.11 -31.49 0.69
CA ALA A 9 -35.31 -30.76 -0.28
C ALA A 9 -34.05 -30.24 0.40
N GLY A 10 -32.88 -30.71 -0.07
CA GLY A 10 -31.57 -30.24 0.41
C GLY A 10 -31.38 -28.77 0.07
N LEU A 11 -31.17 -27.95 1.11
CA LEU A 11 -30.86 -26.54 1.00
C LEU A 11 -29.39 -26.40 0.54
N ILE A 12 -29.17 -26.01 -0.72
CA ILE A 12 -27.85 -25.60 -1.21
C ILE A 12 -27.60 -24.19 -0.68
N THR A 13 -26.84 -24.08 0.41
CA THR A 13 -26.39 -22.80 0.94
C THR A 13 -25.33 -22.22 0.01
N MET A 14 -25.73 -21.26 -0.83
CA MET A 14 -24.78 -20.42 -1.57
C MET A 14 -24.00 -19.58 -0.56
N LEU A 15 -22.71 -19.90 -0.41
CA LEU A 15 -21.77 -19.11 0.38
C LEU A 15 -21.46 -17.81 -0.39
N PHE A 16 -22.24 -16.76 -0.15
CA PHE A 16 -21.91 -15.42 -0.62
C PHE A 16 -20.71 -14.92 0.20
N ALA A 17 -19.51 -14.97 -0.39
CA ALA A 17 -18.38 -14.24 0.15
C ALA A 17 -18.70 -12.75 0.12
N ALA A 18 -18.94 -12.15 1.29
CA ALA A 18 -19.14 -10.71 1.38
C ALA A 18 -17.91 -9.97 0.83
N PRO A 19 -18.07 -8.92 0.01
CA PRO A 19 -16.94 -8.14 -0.45
C PRO A 19 -16.27 -7.49 0.76
N LEU A 20 -14.98 -7.78 0.97
CA LEU A 20 -14.12 -7.02 1.88
C LEU A 20 -14.24 -5.55 1.49
N SER A 21 -14.82 -4.73 2.36
CA SER A 21 -14.94 -3.29 2.11
C SER A 21 -13.53 -2.70 2.06
N ALA A 22 -13.13 -2.19 0.90
CA ALA A 22 -11.84 -1.54 0.71
C ALA A 22 -11.78 -0.29 1.59
N THR A 23 -10.91 -0.30 2.61
CA THR A 23 -10.63 0.92 3.39
C THR A 23 -9.77 1.83 2.53
N ALA A 24 -10.28 3.02 2.22
CA ALA A 24 -9.50 4.12 1.66
C ALA A 24 -9.41 5.24 2.71
N ALA A 25 -8.21 5.75 2.93
CA ALA A 25 -7.95 6.83 3.87
C ALA A 25 -6.87 7.76 3.28
N THR A 26 -6.97 9.05 3.59
CA THR A 26 -5.93 10.03 3.29
C THR A 26 -5.38 10.53 4.62
N ILE A 27 -4.06 10.52 4.78
CA ILE A 27 -3.38 11.05 5.96
C ILE A 27 -2.55 12.26 5.59
N ASN A 28 -2.42 13.19 6.53
CA ASN A 28 -1.55 14.35 6.42
C ASN A 28 -0.48 14.26 7.51
N LEU A 29 0.78 14.10 7.09
CA LEU A 29 1.93 14.20 7.97
C LEU A 29 2.46 15.62 7.91
N ASN A 30 2.74 16.22 9.06
CA ASN A 30 3.33 17.54 9.13
C ASN A 30 4.59 17.47 10.00
N SER A 31 5.70 17.96 9.44
CA SER A 31 7.02 17.89 10.08
C SER A 31 7.11 18.70 11.38
N VAL A 32 6.33 19.78 11.50
CA VAL A 32 6.33 20.68 12.66
C VAL A 32 5.34 20.22 13.74
N THR A 33 4.16 19.76 13.33
CA THR A 33 3.08 19.35 14.25
C THR A 33 2.45 18.05 13.80
N GLY A 34 2.49 16.99 14.63
CA GLY A 34 1.86 15.72 14.27
C GLY A 34 2.65 14.99 13.19
N ASN A 35 3.93 14.75 13.46
CA ASN A 35 4.84 14.02 12.59
C ASN A 35 4.45 12.54 12.44
N THR A 36 3.60 11.99 13.31
CA THR A 36 3.08 10.62 13.26
C THR A 36 1.56 10.59 13.14
N GLN A 37 1.04 9.79 12.19
CA GLN A 37 -0.38 9.44 12.07
C GLN A 37 -0.55 7.93 12.13
N THR A 38 -1.55 7.44 12.86
CA THR A 38 -1.79 5.99 13.04
C THR A 38 -3.16 5.61 12.52
N LEU A 39 -3.22 4.55 11.72
CA LEU A 39 -4.46 3.96 11.23
C LEU A 39 -4.58 2.51 11.66
N ALA A 40 -5.75 2.12 12.16
CA ALA A 40 -6.10 0.72 12.33
C ALA A 40 -6.53 0.15 10.97
N LEU A 41 -5.69 -0.70 10.38
CA LEU A 41 -5.97 -1.36 9.11
C LEU A 41 -6.33 -2.83 9.37
N GLN A 42 -7.28 -3.35 8.60
CA GLN A 42 -7.66 -4.76 8.67
C GLN A 42 -6.60 -5.63 7.96
N ALA A 43 -6.72 -6.95 8.08
CA ALA A 43 -5.95 -7.86 7.22
C ALA A 43 -6.24 -7.58 5.74
N GLY A 44 -5.21 -7.50 4.90
CA GLY A 44 -5.35 -7.20 3.48
C GLY A 44 -4.11 -6.58 2.85
N THR A 45 -4.16 -6.36 1.54
CA THR A 45 -3.10 -5.67 0.80
C THR A 45 -3.46 -4.20 0.65
N TYR A 46 -2.54 -3.31 0.97
CA TYR A 46 -2.73 -1.87 0.90
C TYR A 46 -1.65 -1.23 0.04
N SER A 47 -2.02 -0.17 -0.68
CA SER A 47 -1.09 0.70 -1.38
C SER A 47 -1.01 2.07 -0.71
N PHE A 48 0.20 2.60 -0.63
CA PHE A 48 0.49 3.94 -0.12
C PHE A 48 1.05 4.77 -1.26
N LYS A 49 0.55 5.99 -1.41
CA LYS A 49 1.00 6.90 -2.45
C LYS A 49 0.99 8.34 -1.93
N VAL A 50 2.09 9.06 -2.11
CA VAL A 50 2.12 10.50 -1.87
C VAL A 50 1.29 11.18 -2.96
N THR A 51 0.27 11.93 -2.57
CA THR A 51 -0.57 12.71 -3.49
C THR A 51 -0.14 14.16 -3.57
N SER A 52 0.41 14.71 -2.49
CA SER A 52 0.81 16.11 -2.42
C SER A 52 1.84 16.35 -1.32
N GLY A 53 2.55 17.46 -1.45
CA GLY A 53 3.45 17.97 -0.43
C GLY A 53 4.86 17.40 -0.52
N ALA A 54 5.75 18.16 0.12
CA ALA A 54 7.14 17.83 0.36
C ALA A 54 7.56 18.56 1.64
N TRP A 55 8.66 18.13 2.25
CA TRP A 55 9.26 18.84 3.37
C TRP A 55 10.71 19.21 3.05
N ASN A 56 11.13 20.34 3.59
CA ASN A 56 12.50 20.81 3.48
C ASN A 56 13.35 20.02 4.46
N ALA A 57 14.22 19.15 3.94
CA ALA A 57 15.15 18.38 4.73
C ALA A 57 16.42 19.17 4.99
N TRP A 58 16.72 19.41 6.27
CA TRP A 58 18.06 19.83 6.68
C TRP A 58 18.92 18.58 6.81
N SER A 59 19.87 18.38 5.88
CA SER A 59 20.77 17.22 5.80
C SER A 59 20.17 15.91 5.25
N PRO A 60 19.79 15.87 3.96
CA PRO A 60 19.29 14.65 3.29
C PRO A 60 20.34 13.52 3.19
N ALA A 61 21.62 13.80 3.41
CA ALA A 61 22.75 12.87 3.23
C ALA A 61 23.28 12.25 4.55
N GLY A 62 22.54 12.41 5.67
CA GLY A 62 22.92 11.78 6.94
C GLY A 62 24.03 12.50 7.71
N ALA A 63 24.26 13.80 7.45
CA ALA A 63 25.07 14.60 8.36
C ALA A 63 24.25 14.81 9.64
N ALA A 64 24.59 14.07 10.68
CA ALA A 64 23.99 14.21 12.00
C ALA A 64 24.27 15.62 12.55
N ASN A 65 23.23 16.27 13.09
CA ASN A 65 23.31 17.52 13.85
C ASN A 65 23.70 18.75 13.02
N CYS A 66 22.86 19.11 12.05
CA CYS A 66 22.99 20.38 11.37
C CYS A 66 22.66 21.56 12.30
N THR A 67 23.66 22.24 12.86
CA THR A 67 23.48 23.56 13.48
C THR A 67 24.02 24.64 12.53
N ILE A 68 23.18 25.02 11.56
CA ILE A 68 23.14 26.31 10.82
C ILE A 68 24.33 26.63 9.87
N ALA A 69 25.55 26.12 10.09
CA ALA A 69 26.70 26.39 9.23
C ALA A 69 27.14 25.11 8.48
N GLY A 70 26.87 25.05 7.16
CA GLY A 70 27.40 24.01 6.27
C GLY A 70 26.40 22.96 5.78
N CYS A 71 25.11 23.15 6.03
CA CYS A 71 24.08 22.20 5.60
C CYS A 71 23.48 22.58 4.27
N THR A 72 23.32 21.56 3.42
CA THR A 72 22.57 21.70 2.19
C THR A 72 21.08 21.53 2.52
N GLN A 73 20.31 22.59 2.28
CA GLN A 73 18.86 22.57 2.37
C GLN A 73 18.28 22.17 1.02
N GLY A 74 17.15 21.46 1.06
CA GLY A 74 16.41 21.14 -0.15
C GLY A 74 15.17 20.33 0.16
N TRP A 75 14.39 20.07 -0.86
CA TRP A 75 13.10 19.41 -0.71
C TRP A 75 13.23 17.92 -0.92
N VAL A 76 12.54 17.15 -0.07
CA VAL A 76 12.41 15.70 -0.22
C VAL A 76 10.97 15.29 0.04
N THR A 77 10.63 14.08 -0.39
CA THR A 77 9.47 13.37 0.13
C THR A 77 9.97 12.11 0.80
N GLN A 78 9.90 12.10 2.12
CA GLN A 78 10.37 10.98 2.91
C GLN A 78 9.47 10.78 4.13
N PHE A 79 9.06 9.54 4.35
CA PHE A 79 8.37 9.13 5.56
C PHE A 79 8.61 7.64 5.80
N ASN A 80 8.40 7.21 7.03
CA ASN A 80 8.43 5.82 7.39
C ASN A 80 7.03 5.32 7.68
N TYR A 81 6.79 4.04 7.45
CA TYR A 81 5.65 3.35 8.05
C TYR A 81 6.13 2.33 9.08
N LEU A 82 5.25 2.00 10.02
CA LEU A 82 5.51 1.02 11.06
C LEU A 82 4.25 0.24 11.34
N ILE A 83 4.29 -1.06 11.08
CA ILE A 83 3.28 -1.99 11.55
C ILE A 83 3.52 -2.21 13.05
N GLU A 84 2.45 -2.25 13.85
CA GLU A 84 2.50 -2.42 15.29
C GLU A 84 3.46 -3.54 15.73
N GLY A 85 4.33 -3.24 16.71
CA GLY A 85 5.38 -4.14 17.18
C GLY A 85 6.62 -4.21 16.27
N GLY A 86 6.63 -3.52 15.14
CA GLY A 86 7.79 -3.40 14.25
C GLY A 86 8.86 -2.43 14.77
N VAL A 87 9.96 -2.31 14.01
CA VAL A 87 11.04 -1.36 14.26
C VAL A 87 11.23 -0.44 13.05
N PHE A 88 11.40 0.86 13.29
CA PHE A 88 11.75 1.80 12.23
C PHE A 88 13.12 1.43 11.64
N SER A 89 13.14 1.23 10.33
CA SER A 89 14.35 0.88 9.58
C SER A 89 14.28 1.45 8.17
N LYS A 90 15.39 1.39 7.43
CA LYS A 90 15.43 1.74 6.00
C LYS A 90 14.50 0.90 5.14
N ALA A 91 14.11 -0.30 5.58
CA ALA A 91 13.19 -1.15 4.84
C ALA A 91 11.75 -0.59 4.83
N ASN A 92 11.41 0.24 5.83
CA ASN A 92 10.08 0.84 5.94
C ASN A 92 10.08 2.32 5.57
N GLU A 93 11.17 2.80 4.98
CA GLU A 93 11.32 4.17 4.50
C GLU A 93 10.83 4.27 3.06
N ILE A 94 9.90 5.19 2.82
CA ILE A 94 9.56 5.66 1.48
C ILE A 94 10.28 6.98 1.32
N ARG A 95 11.16 7.06 0.33
CA ARG A 95 11.98 8.25 0.09
C ARG A 95 12.16 8.47 -1.40
N THR A 96 11.90 9.68 -1.87
CA THR A 96 12.33 10.13 -3.20
C THR A 96 13.22 11.34 -3.08
N ILE A 97 14.29 11.33 -3.87
CA ILE A 97 15.32 12.36 -3.92
C ILE A 97 15.88 12.49 -5.32
N ASP A 98 16.43 13.66 -5.62
CA ASP A 98 17.28 13.82 -6.79
C ASP A 98 18.51 12.91 -6.67
N SER A 99 18.78 12.12 -7.71
CA SER A 99 19.87 11.13 -7.69
C SER A 99 21.27 11.75 -7.77
N THR A 100 21.37 13.02 -8.16
CA THR A 100 22.63 13.75 -8.32
C THR A 100 22.97 14.52 -7.05
N THR A 101 22.01 15.24 -6.50
CA THR A 101 22.21 16.15 -5.36
C THR A 101 21.72 15.58 -4.03
N GLY A 102 20.89 14.54 -4.07
CA GLY A 102 20.24 13.99 -2.88
C GLY A 102 19.03 14.79 -2.38
N ILE A 103 18.66 15.88 -3.07
CA ILE A 103 17.55 16.79 -2.73
C ILE A 103 17.04 17.50 -3.98
N TYR A 104 15.74 17.80 -4.01
CA TYR A 104 15.16 18.64 -5.03
C TYR A 104 15.34 20.13 -4.72
N ALA A 105 15.44 20.93 -5.77
CA ALA A 105 15.57 22.39 -5.64
C ALA A 105 14.24 23.02 -5.19
N THR A 106 13.11 22.42 -5.59
CA THR A 106 11.76 22.91 -5.23
C THR A 106 10.87 21.82 -4.63
N ALA A 107 9.89 22.24 -3.83
CA ALA A 107 8.86 21.35 -3.28
C ALA A 107 8.03 20.65 -4.36
N ALA A 108 7.80 21.34 -5.49
CA ALA A 108 7.02 20.82 -6.61
C ALA A 108 7.75 19.67 -7.31
N GLU A 109 9.06 19.80 -7.54
CA GLU A 109 9.89 18.71 -8.08
C GLU A 109 9.88 17.48 -7.17
N ALA A 110 10.03 17.70 -5.85
CA ALA A 110 9.97 16.63 -4.86
C ALA A 110 8.61 15.92 -4.84
N THR A 111 7.52 16.69 -4.90
CA THR A 111 6.16 16.17 -4.92
C THR A 111 5.91 15.35 -6.19
N LEU A 112 6.31 15.88 -7.35
CA LEU A 112 6.12 15.22 -8.64
C LEU A 112 6.86 13.88 -8.70
N ALA A 113 8.09 13.84 -8.19
CA ALA A 113 8.85 12.60 -8.09
C ALA A 113 8.14 11.57 -7.19
N ALA A 114 7.63 12.00 -6.04
CA ALA A 114 6.91 11.14 -5.09
C ALA A 114 5.64 10.53 -5.67
N GLN A 115 4.88 11.30 -6.45
CA GLN A 115 3.63 10.84 -7.08
C GLN A 115 3.82 9.71 -8.10
N SER A 116 5.05 9.46 -8.54
CA SER A 116 5.39 8.33 -9.41
C SER A 116 5.69 7.03 -8.64
N VAL A 117 5.83 7.11 -7.31
CA VAL A 117 6.16 5.97 -6.44
C VAL A 117 4.91 5.49 -5.72
N GLN A 118 4.72 4.17 -5.72
CA GLN A 118 3.69 3.49 -4.95
C GLN A 118 4.33 2.35 -4.16
N THR A 119 3.99 2.27 -2.87
CA THR A 119 4.43 1.17 -2.00
C THR A 119 3.25 0.27 -1.72
N ILE A 120 3.46 -1.05 -1.72
CA ILE A 120 2.43 -2.05 -1.43
C ILE A 120 2.88 -2.87 -0.22
N ILE A 121 1.99 -3.05 0.75
CA ILE A 121 2.19 -3.94 1.89
C ILE A 121 1.02 -4.92 2.01
N THR A 122 1.25 -6.06 2.66
CA THR A 122 0.19 -7.02 3.01
C THR A 122 0.20 -7.22 4.52
N LEU A 123 -0.96 -7.06 5.13
CA LEU A 123 -1.23 -7.32 6.54
C LEU A 123 -1.93 -8.67 6.67
N THR A 124 -1.47 -9.52 7.59
CA THR A 124 -2.12 -10.81 7.88
C THR A 124 -3.27 -10.68 8.86
N ASP A 125 -3.22 -9.65 9.69
CA ASP A 125 -4.15 -9.41 10.79
C ASP A 125 -4.51 -7.93 10.88
N THR A 126 -5.58 -7.64 11.61
CA THR A 126 -5.93 -6.25 11.93
C THR A 126 -4.91 -5.67 12.89
N THR A 127 -4.30 -4.54 12.52
CA THR A 127 -3.19 -3.96 13.27
C THR A 127 -3.09 -2.46 13.02
N ASN A 128 -2.43 -1.75 13.93
CA ASN A 128 -2.12 -0.34 13.74
C ASN A 128 -0.93 -0.18 12.80
N VAL A 129 -1.06 0.71 11.83
CA VAL A 129 0.05 1.16 10.97
C VAL A 129 0.26 2.65 11.22
N SER A 130 1.44 2.97 11.74
CA SER A 130 1.89 4.34 11.98
C SER A 130 2.70 4.84 10.79
N PHE A 131 2.47 6.07 10.38
CA PHE A 131 3.22 6.77 9.32
C PHE A 131 3.90 7.96 9.95
N THR A 132 5.19 8.19 9.66
CA THR A 132 5.96 9.21 10.37
C THR A 132 6.97 9.93 9.49
N ILE A 133 7.02 11.26 9.56
CA ILE A 133 8.20 12.03 9.12
C ILE A 133 9.21 12.00 10.26
N LEU A 134 10.38 11.40 10.03
CA LEU A 134 11.44 11.39 11.03
C LEU A 134 12.12 12.76 11.07
N ASP A 135 11.79 13.52 12.09
CA ASP A 135 12.30 14.87 12.31
C ASP A 135 13.02 14.96 13.67
N ALA A 136 14.21 14.36 13.73
CA ALA A 136 15.04 14.31 14.93
C ALA A 136 16.55 14.36 14.56
N PRO A 137 17.40 14.93 15.43
CA PRO A 137 17.09 15.53 16.73
C PRO A 137 16.79 17.04 16.69
N THR A 138 16.92 17.69 15.53
CA THR A 138 16.88 19.15 15.40
C THR A 138 15.48 19.75 15.22
N SER A 139 14.49 18.92 14.82
CA SER A 139 13.08 19.33 14.64
C SER A 139 12.92 20.62 13.82
N ASP A 140 13.74 20.73 12.78
CA ASP A 140 13.94 21.91 11.93
C ASP A 140 13.36 21.74 10.53
N ASN A 141 12.84 20.54 10.23
CA ASN A 141 12.17 20.29 8.97
C ASN A 141 10.83 21.04 8.93
N ILE A 142 10.51 21.59 7.76
CA ILE A 142 9.26 22.31 7.53
C ILE A 142 8.54 21.77 6.31
N GLY A 143 7.21 21.69 6.39
CA GLY A 143 6.35 21.19 5.32
C GLY A 143 5.52 19.99 5.74
N ASN A 144 4.81 19.42 4.77
CA ASN A 144 3.82 18.38 4.98
C ASN A 144 3.80 17.39 3.81
N LEU A 145 3.24 16.21 4.06
CA LEU A 145 2.96 15.18 3.07
C LEU A 145 1.50 14.77 3.19
N GLU A 146 0.82 14.67 2.05
CA GLU A 146 -0.47 14.01 1.94
C GLU A 146 -0.25 12.64 1.30
N ILE A 147 -0.77 11.60 1.97
CA ILE A 147 -0.58 10.20 1.56
C ILE A 147 -1.95 9.55 1.45
N ASP A 148 -2.26 9.05 0.26
CA ASP A 148 -3.40 8.19 0.02
C ASP A 148 -3.06 6.74 0.34
N ILE A 149 -3.97 6.13 1.08
CA ILE A 149 -3.92 4.73 1.50
C ILE A 149 -5.16 4.07 0.96
N SER A 150 -4.97 3.04 0.14
CA SER A 150 -6.08 2.33 -0.49
C SER A 150 -5.86 0.82 -0.43
N ALA A 151 -6.91 0.07 -0.10
CA ALA A 151 -6.86 -1.38 -0.22
C ALA A 151 -6.70 -1.76 -1.70
N VAL A 152 -5.69 -2.58 -2.00
CA VAL A 152 -5.49 -3.17 -3.32
C VAL A 152 -6.50 -4.30 -3.45
N SER A 153 -7.55 -4.07 -4.22
CA SER A 153 -8.54 -5.11 -4.50
C SER A 153 -7.86 -6.27 -5.22
N ALA A 154 -7.71 -7.40 -4.53
CA ALA A 154 -7.40 -8.66 -5.17
C ALA A 154 -8.66 -9.04 -5.97
N VAL A 155 -8.65 -8.79 -7.28
CA VAL A 155 -9.69 -9.30 -8.16
C VAL A 155 -9.64 -10.83 -8.04
N PRO A 156 -10.71 -11.50 -7.56
CA PRO A 156 -10.74 -12.94 -7.54
C PRO A 156 -10.47 -13.43 -8.96
N ILE A 157 -9.56 -14.40 -9.12
CA ILE A 157 -9.28 -15.01 -10.43
C ILE A 157 -10.64 -15.30 -11.07
N PRO A 158 -10.95 -14.74 -12.26
CA PRO A 158 -12.29 -14.86 -12.82
C PRO A 158 -12.68 -16.33 -12.86
N ALA A 159 -13.90 -16.66 -12.45
CA ALA A 159 -14.42 -18.03 -12.55
C ALA A 159 -14.23 -18.62 -13.96
N ALA A 160 -14.16 -17.77 -14.98
CA ALA A 160 -13.76 -18.10 -16.34
C ALA A 160 -12.44 -18.90 -16.40
N ALA A 161 -11.39 -18.55 -15.66
CA ALA A 161 -10.14 -19.32 -15.61
C ALA A 161 -10.37 -20.79 -15.19
N PHE A 162 -11.28 -21.03 -14.24
CA PHE A 162 -11.68 -22.37 -13.82
C PHE A 162 -12.60 -23.06 -14.84
N LEU A 163 -13.39 -22.30 -15.62
CA LEU A 163 -14.20 -22.83 -16.73
C LEU A 163 -13.35 -23.21 -17.95
N PHE A 164 -12.17 -22.60 -18.11
CA PHE A 164 -11.24 -22.94 -19.19
C PHE A 164 -10.48 -24.24 -18.93
N ALA A 165 -10.23 -24.61 -17.69
CA ALA A 165 -9.54 -25.87 -17.35
C ALA A 165 -10.23 -27.13 -17.90
N PRO A 166 -11.55 -27.38 -17.67
CA PRO A 166 -12.23 -28.53 -18.27
C PRO A 166 -12.39 -28.42 -19.79
N ALA A 167 -12.51 -27.20 -20.34
CA ALA A 167 -12.56 -27.01 -21.79
C ALA A 167 -11.23 -27.36 -22.48
N LEU A 168 -10.09 -26.92 -21.91
CA LEU A 168 -8.74 -27.27 -22.37
C LEU A 168 -8.49 -28.78 -22.30
N LEU A 169 -8.92 -29.44 -21.22
CA LEU A 169 -8.85 -30.90 -21.10
C LEU A 169 -9.73 -31.60 -22.15
N GLY A 170 -10.93 -31.08 -22.41
CA GLY A 170 -11.81 -31.55 -23.49
C GLY A 170 -11.16 -31.45 -24.87
N PHE A 171 -10.53 -30.31 -25.19
CA PHE A 171 -9.83 -30.12 -26.46
C PHE A 171 -8.59 -31.00 -26.61
N MET A 172 -7.83 -31.26 -25.53
CA MET A 172 -6.73 -32.22 -25.55
C MET A 172 -7.21 -33.67 -25.79
N GLY A 173 -8.38 -34.02 -25.26
CA GLY A 173 -9.03 -35.31 -25.53
C GLY A 173 -9.42 -35.48 -27.00
N LEU A 174 -9.96 -34.43 -27.63
CA LEU A 174 -10.32 -34.43 -29.06
C LEU A 174 -9.07 -34.56 -29.97
N ARG A 175 -7.95 -33.94 -29.61
CA ARG A 175 -6.67 -34.06 -30.33
C ARG A 175 -6.11 -35.49 -30.35
N ARG A 176 -6.39 -36.31 -29.34
CA ARG A 176 -5.98 -37.73 -29.34
C ARG A 176 -6.79 -38.55 -30.33
N LYS A 177 -8.08 -38.25 -30.48
CA LYS A 177 -8.96 -38.97 -31.42
C LYS A 177 -8.65 -38.66 -32.88
N SER A 178 -8.23 -37.44 -33.20
CA SER A 178 -7.87 -37.06 -34.57
C SER A 178 -6.56 -37.70 -35.09
N LYS A 179 -5.75 -38.33 -34.23
CA LYS A 179 -4.54 -39.07 -34.61
C LYS A 179 -4.76 -40.59 -34.74
N GLN A 180 -5.95 -41.08 -34.38
CA GLN A 180 -6.33 -42.50 -34.49
C GLN A 180 -7.32 -42.77 -35.64
N ALA A 181 -7.50 -41.78 -36.53
CA ALA A 181 -8.18 -41.91 -37.81
C ALA A 181 -7.16 -41.84 -38.94
#